data_AF-A0A511QHD5-F1
#
_entry.id   AF-A0A511QHD5-F1
#
_cell.length_a   1.000
_cell.length_b   1.000
_cell.length_c   1.000
_cell.angle_alpha   90.00
_cell.angle_beta   90.00
_cell.angle_gamma   90.00
#
_symmetry.space_group_name_H-M   'P 1'
#
loop_
_entity.id
_entity.type
_entity.pdbx_description
1 polymer ?
#
loop_
_entity_poly.entity_id
_entity_poly.type
_entity_poly.pdbx_seq_one_letter_code
_entity_poly.pdbx_strand_id
1 'polypeptide(L)'
;MSRRKKLLILFIMGLQGGCSSTALDVQLIPGKTDCMVLQSEPTVTYLLPQDYDIDKIKFSNFNKQSGEHTFETLEWSYDSDILRVERRTHNGITGSGVIYEVHRIVSPDKMSVTFEPKKVSKYQDGVAFPYPVPRFNINTFLSHSFYTHHFSVDSKYGPDTVKSNFKRLLTSIDRDEYAFELPGFRVISTIEVLPYRNGSKADVKVNIMTFSSIDNTVDLQEIYRNIENKITAVVRG
;
A
#
# COMPACT_ATOMS: atom_id res chain seq x y z
N MET A 1 30.09 -63.04 38.65
CA MET A 1 30.45 -61.74 38.04
C MET A 1 29.19 -61.21 37.35
N SER A 2 28.44 -60.30 37.95
CA SER A 2 28.68 -58.85 38.00
C SER A 2 28.11 -58.08 36.80
N ARG A 3 26.92 -57.51 37.06
CA ARG A 3 26.52 -56.11 36.80
C ARG A 3 26.31 -55.60 35.36
N ARG A 4 25.11 -55.01 35.20
CA ARG A 4 24.71 -53.72 34.55
C ARG A 4 23.58 -53.99 33.53
N LYS A 5 22.28 -53.83 33.83
CA LYS A 5 21.52 -52.60 34.19
C LYS A 5 21.97 -51.35 33.44
N LYS A 6 21.12 -50.89 32.51
CA LYS A 6 20.80 -49.50 32.08
C LYS A 6 19.69 -49.62 31.03
N LEU A 7 18.41 -49.60 31.42
CA LEU A 7 17.57 -48.41 31.61
C LEU A 7 17.60 -47.51 30.36
N LEU A 8 16.74 -47.80 29.37
CA LEU A 8 16.42 -46.87 28.30
C LEU A 8 15.22 -46.05 28.77
N ILE A 9 15.48 -44.77 29.02
CA ILE A 9 14.51 -43.79 29.52
C ILE A 9 13.59 -43.40 28.35
N LEU A 10 12.29 -43.59 28.59
CA LEU A 10 11.20 -43.08 27.76
C LEU A 10 11.20 -41.55 27.88
N PHE A 11 11.61 -40.83 26.84
CA PHE A 11 11.53 -39.37 26.81
C PHE A 11 10.17 -38.96 26.23
N ILE A 12 9.19 -38.81 27.11
CA ILE A 12 7.94 -38.10 26.82
C ILE A 12 8.28 -36.61 26.83
N MET A 13 8.57 -36.02 25.67
CA MET A 13 8.46 -34.57 25.51
C MET A 13 6.99 -34.25 25.26
N GLY A 14 6.31 -33.89 26.35
CA GLY A 14 5.07 -33.14 26.26
C GLY A 14 5.37 -31.81 25.59
N LEU A 15 4.92 -31.65 24.34
CA LEU A 15 4.61 -30.33 23.81
C LEU A 15 3.38 -29.85 24.57
N GLN A 16 3.64 -29.20 25.71
CA GLN A 16 2.74 -28.18 26.20
C GLN A 16 2.68 -27.12 25.10
N GLY A 17 1.67 -27.23 24.25
CA GLY A 17 1.18 -26.10 23.48
C GLY A 17 0.73 -25.07 24.50
N GLY A 18 1.67 -24.19 24.88
CA GLY A 18 1.33 -22.94 25.49
C GLY A 18 0.46 -22.21 24.48
N CYS A 19 -0.86 -22.25 24.70
CA CYS A 19 -1.70 -21.14 24.33
C CYS A 19 -1.04 -19.91 24.93
N SER A 20 -0.22 -19.22 24.14
CA SER A 20 0.02 -17.80 24.35
C SER A 20 -1.34 -17.15 24.13
N SER A 21 -2.16 -17.16 25.18
CA SER A 21 -3.20 -16.17 25.34
C SER A 21 -2.44 -14.85 25.33
N THR A 22 -2.35 -14.25 24.14
CA THR A 22 -2.32 -12.80 24.04
C THR A 22 -3.53 -12.40 24.84
N ALA A 23 -3.30 -12.02 26.10
CA ALA A 23 -4.32 -11.48 26.94
C ALA A 23 -4.89 -10.33 26.11
N LEU A 24 -6.13 -10.49 25.66
CA LEU A 24 -6.94 -9.38 25.23
C LEU A 24 -6.92 -8.47 26.45
N ASP A 25 -6.15 -7.39 26.37
CA ASP A 25 -6.16 -6.34 27.37
C ASP A 25 -7.55 -5.70 27.22
N VAL A 26 -8.51 -6.27 27.95
CA VAL A 26 -9.91 -5.84 27.89
C VAL A 26 -9.94 -4.49 28.58
N GLN A 27 -9.83 -3.44 27.79
CA GLN A 27 -9.98 -2.08 28.25
C GLN A 27 -11.44 -1.85 28.64
N LEU A 28 -11.71 -1.79 29.94
CA LEU A 28 -13.08 -1.67 30.48
C LEU A 28 -13.61 -0.24 30.48
N ILE A 29 -12.72 0.76 30.39
CA ILE A 29 -13.02 2.18 30.50
C ILE A 29 -12.39 2.91 29.31
N PRO A 30 -13.11 3.85 28.65
CA PRO A 30 -12.54 4.65 27.57
C PRO A 30 -11.23 5.31 27.95
N GLY A 31 -10.26 5.23 27.04
CA GLY A 31 -9.08 6.07 27.11
C GLY A 31 -9.46 7.53 26.93
N LYS A 32 -8.66 8.42 27.50
CA LYS A 32 -8.82 9.86 27.27
C LYS A 32 -8.59 10.17 25.80
N THR A 33 -9.36 11.10 25.25
CA THR A 33 -9.03 11.70 23.95
C THR A 33 -7.70 12.42 24.09
N ASP A 34 -6.69 11.90 23.41
CA ASP A 34 -5.34 12.41 23.49
C ASP A 34 -4.93 12.93 22.11
N CYS A 35 -4.57 14.22 22.06
CA CYS A 35 -3.95 14.85 20.90
C CYS A 35 -2.48 15.11 21.23
N MET A 36 -1.59 14.57 20.39
CA MET A 36 -0.14 14.70 20.55
C MET A 36 0.45 15.33 19.30
N VAL A 37 1.32 16.32 19.50
CA VAL A 37 2.19 16.84 18.43
C VAL A 37 3.34 15.85 18.24
N LEU A 38 3.53 15.42 17.01
CA LEU A 38 4.57 14.48 16.61
C LEU A 38 5.84 15.29 16.37
N GLN A 39 6.87 15.03 17.19
CA GLN A 39 8.15 15.76 17.08
C GLN A 39 9.16 15.09 16.12
N SER A 40 8.99 13.80 15.83
CA SER A 40 10.00 13.01 15.11
C SER A 40 9.43 11.81 14.36
N GLU A 41 8.24 11.93 13.79
CA GLU A 41 7.75 10.87 12.89
C GLU A 41 8.51 10.95 11.56
N PRO A 42 8.87 9.79 10.96
CA PRO A 42 9.43 9.75 9.62
C PRO A 42 8.53 10.48 8.62
N THR A 43 9.13 11.23 7.71
CA THR A 43 8.42 11.85 6.59
C THR A 43 8.49 10.95 5.37
N VAL A 44 7.47 10.98 4.51
CA VAL A 44 7.52 10.32 3.20
C VAL A 44 7.66 11.36 2.11
N THR A 45 8.70 11.24 1.28
CA THR A 45 8.97 12.17 0.18
C THR A 45 8.73 11.50 -1.16
N TYR A 46 8.03 12.18 -2.04
CA TYR A 46 7.83 11.78 -3.42
C TYR A 46 8.71 12.63 -4.33
N LEU A 47 9.52 11.98 -5.16
CA LEU A 47 10.20 12.63 -6.28
C LEU A 47 9.31 12.52 -7.51
N LEU A 48 9.02 13.65 -8.12
CA LEU A 48 7.99 13.79 -9.13
C LEU A 48 8.63 14.00 -10.50
N PRO A 49 8.03 13.45 -11.58
CA PRO A 49 8.36 13.86 -12.94
C PRO A 49 8.09 15.37 -13.13
N GLN A 50 8.74 15.95 -14.13
CA GLN A 50 8.47 17.33 -14.51
C GLN A 50 6.98 17.53 -14.85
N ASP A 51 6.41 18.66 -14.39
CA ASP A 51 5.01 19.04 -14.60
C ASP A 51 3.97 18.05 -14.06
N TYR A 52 4.35 17.22 -13.07
CA TYR A 52 3.44 16.29 -12.44
C TYR A 52 2.36 17.01 -11.62
N ASP A 53 1.11 16.59 -11.82
CA ASP A 53 -0.03 17.05 -11.04
C ASP A 53 -0.07 16.29 -9.69
N ILE A 54 0.36 16.97 -8.63
CA ILE A 54 0.47 16.43 -7.26
C ILE A 54 -0.88 15.91 -6.74
N ASP A 55 -2.00 16.46 -7.20
CA ASP A 55 -3.33 16.01 -6.75
C ASP A 55 -3.69 14.62 -7.30
N LYS A 56 -2.89 14.07 -8.23
CA LYS A 56 -2.99 12.67 -8.69
C LYS A 56 -2.38 11.66 -7.73
N ILE A 57 -1.66 12.08 -6.69
CA ILE A 57 -1.21 11.18 -5.62
C ILE A 57 -2.44 10.79 -4.78
N LYS A 58 -2.88 9.54 -4.92
CA LYS A 58 -4.02 8.98 -4.18
C LYS A 58 -3.56 7.89 -3.23
N PHE A 59 -4.21 7.79 -2.07
CA PHE A 59 -3.92 6.77 -1.06
C PHE A 59 -5.07 5.77 -0.93
N SER A 60 -4.78 4.63 -0.29
CA SER A 60 -5.79 3.61 -0.02
C SER A 60 -6.95 4.17 0.81
N ASN A 61 -8.18 3.77 0.48
CA ASN A 61 -9.33 3.92 1.35
C ASN A 61 -10.07 2.58 1.42
N PHE A 62 -10.79 2.33 2.51
CA PHE A 62 -11.69 1.18 2.58
C PHE A 62 -12.76 1.38 3.64
N ASN A 63 -13.86 0.68 3.45
CA ASN A 63 -14.87 0.41 4.47
C ASN A 63 -15.20 -1.08 4.37
N LYS A 64 -14.81 -1.84 5.39
CA LYS A 64 -15.00 -3.30 5.41
C LYS A 64 -15.66 -3.73 6.70
N GLN A 65 -16.58 -4.68 6.58
CA GLN A 65 -17.13 -5.37 7.75
C GLN A 65 -16.06 -6.34 8.29
N SER A 66 -15.71 -6.22 9.57
CA SER A 66 -14.75 -7.08 10.26
C SER A 66 -15.39 -8.03 11.28
N GLY A 67 -16.67 -7.83 11.60
CA GLY A 67 -17.49 -8.71 12.43
C GLY A 67 -18.98 -8.51 12.19
N GLU A 68 -19.83 -9.27 12.90
CA GLU A 68 -21.29 -9.27 12.69
C GLU A 68 -21.90 -7.86 12.70
N HIS A 69 -21.40 -6.99 13.58
CA HIS A 69 -21.82 -5.58 13.68
C HIS A 69 -20.63 -4.60 13.77
N THR A 70 -19.46 -5.00 13.27
CA THR A 70 -18.24 -4.18 13.38
C THR A 70 -17.70 -3.87 11.99
N PHE A 71 -17.38 -2.60 11.79
CA PHE A 71 -16.77 -2.06 10.59
C PHE A 71 -15.39 -1.51 10.91
N GLU A 72 -14.51 -1.65 9.94
CA GLU A 72 -13.20 -1.07 9.89
C GLU A 72 -13.14 -0.13 8.70
N THR A 73 -12.85 1.15 8.96
CA THR A 73 -12.71 2.17 7.91
C THR A 73 -11.32 2.79 7.90
N LEU A 74 -10.88 3.16 6.71
CA LEU A 74 -9.71 4.00 6.45
C LEU A 74 -10.14 5.05 5.44
N GLU A 75 -10.14 6.29 5.88
CA GLU A 75 -10.60 7.42 5.10
C GLU A 75 -9.55 8.53 5.14
N TRP A 76 -9.51 9.33 4.09
CA TRP A 76 -8.62 10.47 4.03
C TRP A 76 -9.25 11.60 3.20
N SER A 77 -8.86 12.83 3.52
CA SER A 77 -9.30 14.03 2.81
C SER A 77 -8.22 15.10 2.86
N TYR A 78 -8.22 15.97 1.85
CA TYR A 78 -7.37 17.15 1.84
C TYR A 78 -8.16 18.38 2.30
N ASP A 79 -7.55 19.15 3.18
CA ASP A 79 -7.92 20.52 3.50
C ASP A 79 -6.71 21.42 3.20
N SER A 80 -6.71 22.01 2.00
CA SER A 80 -5.55 22.73 1.43
C SER A 80 -4.27 21.85 1.44
N ASP A 81 -3.31 22.16 2.31
CA ASP A 81 -2.03 21.46 2.43
C ASP A 81 -1.99 20.48 3.60
N ILE A 82 -3.14 20.21 4.20
CA ILE A 82 -3.26 19.22 5.28
C ILE A 82 -4.01 18.01 4.74
N LEU A 83 -3.33 16.87 4.71
CA LEU A 83 -3.93 15.57 4.52
C LEU A 83 -4.39 15.04 5.89
N ARG A 84 -5.70 14.92 6.07
CA ARG A 84 -6.30 14.28 7.24
C ARG A 84 -6.54 12.82 6.93
N VAL A 85 -6.01 11.92 7.75
CA VAL A 85 -6.16 10.46 7.62
C VAL A 85 -6.80 9.90 8.86
N GLU A 86 -7.88 9.16 8.72
CA GLU A 86 -8.58 8.51 9.83
C GLU A 86 -8.65 7.01 9.64
N ARG A 87 -8.19 6.28 10.65
CA ARG A 87 -8.40 4.84 10.79
C ARG A 87 -9.35 4.62 11.96
N ARG A 88 -10.50 3.99 11.69
CA ARG A 88 -11.57 3.81 12.67
C ARG A 88 -12.10 2.37 12.70
N THR A 89 -12.53 1.95 13.89
CA THR A 89 -13.33 0.75 14.12
C THR A 89 -14.65 1.17 14.78
N HIS A 90 -15.80 0.76 14.24
CA HIS A 90 -17.11 1.21 14.74
C HIS A 90 -18.24 0.22 14.45
N ASN A 91 -19.39 0.36 15.11
CA ASN A 91 -20.63 -0.37 14.78
C ASN A 91 -21.67 0.47 14.02
N GLY A 92 -21.32 1.71 13.68
CA GLY A 92 -22.21 2.67 13.02
C GLY A 92 -22.78 3.72 13.97
N ILE A 93 -22.68 3.50 15.28
CA ILE A 93 -23.10 4.44 16.32
C ILE A 93 -21.89 4.90 17.14
N THR A 94 -21.18 3.95 17.75
CA THR A 94 -19.98 4.20 18.56
C THR A 94 -18.74 3.56 17.91
N GLY A 95 -17.56 4.03 18.27
CA GLY A 95 -16.32 3.49 17.76
C GLY A 95 -15.07 4.03 18.44
N SER A 96 -13.93 3.66 17.89
CA SER A 96 -12.63 4.19 18.25
C SER A 96 -11.85 4.51 16.99
N GLY A 97 -10.94 5.46 17.09
CA GLY A 97 -10.15 5.84 15.93
C GLY A 97 -8.87 6.56 16.27
N VAL A 98 -8.03 6.64 15.25
CA VAL A 98 -6.83 7.46 15.23
C VAL A 98 -6.89 8.36 14.00
N ILE A 99 -6.62 9.64 14.22
CA ILE A 99 -6.64 10.69 13.20
C ILE A 99 -5.24 11.28 13.12
N TYR A 100 -4.67 11.31 11.93
CA TYR A 100 -3.42 11.98 11.63
C TYR A 100 -3.67 13.26 10.84
N GLU A 101 -2.98 14.33 11.24
CA GLU A 101 -2.81 15.54 10.42
C GLU A 101 -1.42 15.50 9.80
N VAL A 102 -1.37 15.39 8.48
CA VAL A 102 -0.14 15.29 7.71
C VAL A 102 0.00 16.53 6.85
N HIS A 103 1.08 17.28 7.03
CA HIS A 103 1.37 18.46 6.23
C HIS A 103 1.97 18.04 4.90
N ARG A 104 1.45 18.58 3.81
CA ARG A 104 1.95 18.42 2.44
C ARG A 104 2.84 19.61 2.10
N ILE A 105 4.13 19.37 1.96
CA ILE A 105 5.13 20.40 1.68
C ILE A 105 5.63 20.18 0.26
N VAL A 106 5.29 21.10 -0.64
CA VAL A 106 5.72 21.04 -2.05
C VAL A 106 7.00 21.85 -2.21
N SER A 107 7.99 21.29 -2.90
CA SER A 107 9.23 21.99 -3.18
C SER A 107 9.01 23.20 -4.12
N PRO A 108 9.84 24.25 -4.05
CA PRO A 108 9.69 25.42 -4.92
C PRO A 108 9.76 25.12 -6.42
N ASP A 109 10.54 24.10 -6.80
CA ASP A 109 10.68 23.62 -8.18
C ASP A 109 9.56 22.64 -8.59
N LYS A 110 8.67 22.27 -7.65
CA LYS A 110 7.58 21.30 -7.81
C LYS A 110 8.04 19.89 -8.24
N MET A 111 9.32 19.59 -8.07
CA MET A 111 9.90 18.28 -8.39
C MET A 111 9.82 17.32 -7.21
N SER A 112 9.39 17.76 -6.03
CA SER A 112 9.12 16.88 -4.91
C SER A 112 7.96 17.37 -4.03
N VAL A 113 7.36 16.41 -3.33
CA VAL A 113 6.38 16.68 -2.27
C VAL A 113 6.67 15.79 -1.08
N THR A 114 6.74 16.39 0.10
CA THR A 114 6.98 15.70 1.36
C THR A 114 5.70 15.71 2.20
N PHE A 115 5.32 14.53 2.68
CA PHE A 115 4.23 14.32 3.62
C PHE A 115 4.82 14.16 5.02
N GLU A 116 4.52 15.13 5.89
CA GLU A 116 5.05 15.22 7.24
C GLU A 116 3.93 15.06 8.28
N PRO A 117 3.83 13.92 8.99
CA PRO A 117 2.89 13.77 10.10
C PRO A 117 3.19 14.76 11.23
N LYS A 118 2.26 15.66 11.54
CA LYS A 118 2.43 16.70 12.58
C LYS A 118 1.65 16.43 13.84
N LYS A 119 0.44 15.88 13.71
CA LYS A 119 -0.40 15.57 14.87
C LYS A 119 -1.02 14.19 14.75
N VAL A 120 -1.20 13.56 15.90
CA VAL A 120 -2.03 12.36 16.04
C VAL A 120 -3.05 12.61 17.15
N SER A 121 -4.30 12.29 16.87
CA SER A 121 -5.39 12.30 17.84
C SER A 121 -6.00 10.92 17.95
N LYS A 122 -6.20 10.41 19.17
CA LYS A 122 -6.86 9.14 19.43
C LYS A 122 -8.17 9.38 20.17
N TYR A 123 -9.20 8.63 19.84
CA TYR A 123 -10.48 8.69 20.54
C TYR A 123 -11.08 7.30 20.71
N GLN A 124 -11.89 7.16 21.76
CA GLN A 124 -12.67 5.96 22.06
C GLN A 124 -14.03 6.40 22.60
N ASP A 125 -15.09 5.96 21.93
CA ASP A 125 -16.47 6.21 22.32
C ASP A 125 -17.08 4.96 22.98
N GLY A 126 -18.05 5.18 23.87
CA GLY A 126 -18.82 4.13 24.56
C GLY A 126 -18.40 3.92 26.01
N VAL A 127 -19.37 3.88 26.94
CA VAL A 127 -19.09 3.91 28.40
C VAL A 127 -18.59 2.58 28.96
N ALA A 128 -19.00 1.46 28.37
CA ALA A 128 -18.61 0.11 28.78
C ALA A 128 -18.16 -0.69 27.56
N PHE A 129 -17.04 -1.40 27.68
CA PHE A 129 -16.39 -2.16 26.60
C PHE A 129 -16.10 -1.30 25.34
N PRO A 130 -15.35 -0.18 25.49
CA PRO A 130 -14.97 0.64 24.35
C PRO A 130 -14.18 -0.15 23.30
N TYR A 131 -14.35 0.23 22.03
CA TYR A 131 -13.54 -0.34 20.96
C TYR A 131 -12.07 -0.01 21.21
N PRO A 132 -11.14 -0.98 21.08
CA PRO A 132 -9.71 -0.69 21.16
C PRO A 132 -9.32 0.28 20.04
N VAL A 133 -8.46 1.27 20.32
CA VAL A 133 -7.95 2.16 19.28
C VAL A 133 -7.21 1.33 18.23
N PRO A 134 -7.55 1.43 16.93
CA PRO A 134 -6.88 0.64 15.91
C PRO A 134 -5.40 1.00 15.82
N ARG A 135 -4.55 -0.02 15.66
CA ARG A 135 -3.14 0.19 15.31
C ARG A 135 -3.05 0.71 13.88
N PHE A 136 -2.28 1.78 13.68
CA PHE A 136 -2.11 2.38 12.38
C PHE A 136 -0.69 2.93 12.23
N ASN A 137 -0.05 2.61 11.10
CA ASN A 137 1.26 3.15 10.75
C ASN A 137 1.07 4.15 9.60
N ILE A 138 1.15 5.43 9.92
CA ILE A 138 0.95 6.51 8.95
C ILE A 138 1.99 6.47 7.82
N ASN A 139 3.23 6.07 8.09
CA ASN A 139 4.28 6.04 7.07
C ASN A 139 4.07 4.91 6.07
N THR A 140 3.67 3.74 6.55
CA THR A 140 3.26 2.65 5.65
C THR A 140 2.11 3.10 4.75
N PHE A 141 1.11 3.79 5.32
CA PHE A 141 0.01 4.36 4.54
C PHE A 141 0.50 5.39 3.51
N LEU A 142 1.35 6.32 3.93
CA LEU A 142 1.88 7.37 3.07
C LEU A 142 2.81 6.84 1.98
N SER A 143 3.42 5.66 2.14
CA SER A 143 4.19 4.98 1.09
C SER A 143 3.31 4.11 0.18
N HIS A 144 2.04 3.89 0.52
CA HIS A 144 1.08 3.06 -0.22
C HIS A 144 0.13 3.93 -1.04
N SER A 145 0.51 4.15 -2.30
CA SER A 145 -0.11 5.14 -3.16
C SER A 145 -0.45 4.57 -4.53
N PHE A 146 -1.43 5.19 -5.18
CA PHE A 146 -1.97 4.78 -6.47
C PHE A 146 -1.74 5.84 -7.52
N TYR A 147 -1.29 5.40 -8.69
CA TYR A 147 -1.01 6.24 -9.84
C TYR A 147 -1.60 5.67 -11.11
N THR A 148 -1.98 6.55 -12.02
CA THR A 148 -2.22 6.20 -13.41
C THR A 148 -1.19 6.88 -14.29
N HIS A 149 -0.53 6.11 -15.15
CA HIS A 149 0.38 6.64 -16.17
C HIS A 149 -0.03 6.09 -17.54
N HIS A 150 0.18 6.89 -18.58
CA HIS A 150 -0.20 6.57 -19.95
C HIS A 150 0.93 6.94 -20.88
N PHE A 151 1.36 5.97 -21.67
CA PHE A 151 2.39 6.15 -22.69
C PHE A 151 2.13 5.19 -23.85
N SER A 152 2.87 5.36 -24.94
CA SER A 152 2.81 4.44 -26.07
C SER A 152 4.20 3.99 -26.50
N VAL A 153 4.28 2.80 -27.08
CA VAL A 153 5.53 2.21 -27.57
C VAL A 153 5.34 1.75 -29.02
N ASP A 154 6.20 2.25 -29.91
CA ASP A 154 6.22 1.82 -31.30
C ASP A 154 6.94 0.47 -31.47
N SER A 155 6.45 -0.35 -32.39
CA SER A 155 7.00 -1.65 -32.74
C SER A 155 7.09 -1.83 -34.25
N LYS A 156 8.19 -2.46 -34.69
CA LYS A 156 8.33 -2.93 -36.08
C LYS A 156 7.51 -4.19 -36.38
N TYR A 157 6.98 -4.85 -35.35
CA TYR A 157 6.21 -6.08 -35.49
C TYR A 157 4.72 -5.79 -35.66
N GLY A 158 4.00 -6.73 -36.27
CA GLY A 158 2.55 -6.63 -36.44
C GLY A 158 1.79 -6.75 -35.10
N PRO A 159 0.53 -6.29 -35.03
CA PRO A 159 -0.24 -6.28 -33.79
C PRO A 159 -0.36 -7.63 -33.09
N ASP A 160 -0.56 -8.71 -33.86
CA ASP A 160 -0.74 -10.06 -33.30
C ASP A 160 0.53 -10.58 -32.62
N THR A 161 1.71 -10.25 -33.18
CA THR A 161 3.00 -10.57 -32.58
C THR A 161 3.16 -9.84 -31.24
N VAL A 162 2.89 -8.53 -31.21
CA VAL A 162 3.00 -7.72 -29.99
C VAL A 162 2.03 -8.22 -28.92
N LYS A 163 0.76 -8.50 -29.27
CA LYS A 163 -0.23 -9.08 -28.35
C LYS A 163 0.22 -10.44 -27.81
N SER A 164 0.82 -11.28 -28.65
CA SER A 164 1.34 -12.59 -28.24
C SER A 164 2.50 -12.45 -27.24
N ASN A 165 3.36 -11.44 -27.42
CA ASN A 165 4.45 -11.17 -26.49
C ASN A 165 3.93 -10.78 -25.10
N PHE A 166 2.90 -9.93 -25.03
CA PHE A 166 2.27 -9.59 -23.75
C PHE A 166 1.71 -10.82 -23.02
N LYS A 167 0.96 -11.67 -23.73
CA LYS A 167 0.43 -12.93 -23.18
C LYS A 167 1.51 -13.90 -22.71
N ARG A 168 2.65 -13.91 -23.41
CA ARG A 168 3.78 -14.81 -23.11
C ARG A 168 4.62 -14.33 -21.93
N LEU A 169 4.81 -13.02 -21.80
CA LEU A 169 5.82 -12.44 -20.91
C LEU A 169 5.26 -11.81 -19.64
N LEU A 170 3.95 -11.54 -19.58
CA LEU A 170 3.29 -10.96 -18.41
C LEU A 170 2.14 -11.86 -17.93
N THR A 171 1.72 -11.66 -16.69
CA THR A 171 0.58 -12.39 -16.11
C THR A 171 -0.72 -11.76 -16.61
N SER A 172 -1.48 -12.46 -17.46
CA SER A 172 -2.81 -12.00 -17.88
C SER A 172 -3.79 -12.06 -16.70
N ILE A 173 -4.51 -10.95 -16.48
CA ILE A 173 -5.62 -10.85 -15.53
C ILE A 173 -6.95 -10.99 -16.27
N ASP A 174 -7.05 -10.34 -17.43
CA ASP A 174 -8.19 -10.39 -18.35
C ASP A 174 -7.65 -10.30 -19.80
N ARG A 175 -8.55 -10.27 -20.80
CA ARG A 175 -8.24 -10.31 -22.24
C ARG A 175 -7.12 -9.35 -22.65
N ASP A 176 -7.17 -8.11 -22.16
CA ASP A 176 -6.24 -7.03 -22.52
C ASP A 176 -5.60 -6.37 -21.28
N GLU A 177 -5.71 -7.04 -20.12
CA GLU A 177 -5.13 -6.61 -18.86
C GLU A 177 -4.06 -7.56 -18.37
N TYR A 178 -2.93 -6.99 -17.96
CA TYR A 178 -1.75 -7.74 -17.55
C TYR A 178 -1.19 -7.16 -16.26
N ALA A 179 -0.75 -8.03 -15.36
CA ALA A 179 -0.04 -7.68 -14.14
C ALA A 179 1.43 -8.06 -14.22
N PHE A 180 2.24 -7.25 -13.56
CA PHE A 180 3.60 -7.59 -13.18
C PHE A 180 4.01 -6.79 -11.94
N GLU A 181 5.06 -7.27 -11.29
CA GLU A 181 5.62 -6.63 -10.11
C GLU A 181 7.09 -6.31 -10.36
N LEU A 182 7.50 -5.17 -9.84
CA LEU A 182 8.88 -4.73 -9.76
C LEU A 182 9.19 -4.38 -8.29
N PRO A 183 10.47 -4.25 -7.89
CA PRO A 183 10.80 -3.93 -6.51
C PRO A 183 10.04 -2.69 -5.99
N GLY A 184 9.18 -2.91 -5.01
CA GLY A 184 8.42 -1.88 -4.29
C GLY A 184 7.10 -1.42 -4.90
N PHE A 185 6.71 -1.95 -6.05
CA PHE A 185 5.41 -1.62 -6.66
C PHE A 185 4.85 -2.72 -7.56
N ARG A 186 3.52 -2.74 -7.65
CA ARG A 186 2.75 -3.60 -8.54
C ARG A 186 2.12 -2.76 -9.65
N VAL A 187 2.05 -3.33 -10.84
CA VAL A 187 1.46 -2.69 -12.01
C VAL A 187 0.34 -3.56 -12.56
N ILE A 188 -0.78 -2.93 -12.89
CA ILE A 188 -1.83 -3.48 -13.75
C ILE A 188 -1.87 -2.62 -15.00
N SER A 189 -1.57 -3.21 -16.16
CA SER A 189 -1.55 -2.52 -17.44
C SER A 189 -2.70 -2.97 -18.33
N THR A 190 -3.44 -2.01 -18.88
CA THR A 190 -4.37 -2.21 -19.99
C THR A 190 -3.67 -1.80 -21.28
N ILE A 191 -3.71 -2.68 -22.29
CA ILE A 191 -2.94 -2.49 -23.52
C ILE A 191 -3.84 -2.56 -24.75
N GLU A 192 -3.74 -1.55 -25.60
CA GLU A 192 -4.35 -1.53 -26.93
C GLU A 192 -3.25 -1.54 -28.00
N VAL A 193 -3.28 -2.50 -28.92
CA VAL A 193 -2.27 -2.59 -29.99
C VAL A 193 -2.91 -2.26 -31.32
N LEU A 194 -2.46 -1.15 -31.91
CA LEU A 194 -3.00 -0.57 -33.14
C LEU A 194 -2.06 -0.87 -34.33
N PRO A 195 -2.60 -1.21 -35.52
CA PRO A 195 -1.81 -1.42 -36.73
C PRO A 195 -1.29 -0.09 -37.31
N TYR A 196 -0.05 -0.08 -37.78
CA TYR A 196 0.58 1.04 -38.50
C TYR A 196 1.26 0.54 -39.77
N ARG A 197 1.52 1.44 -40.74
CA ARG A 197 2.05 1.07 -42.07
C ARG A 197 3.32 0.21 -42.02
N ASN A 198 4.17 0.42 -41.01
CA ASN A 198 5.46 -0.26 -40.84
C ASN A 198 5.55 -1.03 -39.51
N GLY A 199 4.41 -1.52 -38.99
CA GLY A 199 4.38 -2.31 -37.76
C GLY A 199 3.14 -2.05 -36.92
N SER A 200 3.34 -1.75 -35.64
CA SER A 200 2.24 -1.48 -34.72
C SER A 200 2.68 -0.48 -33.64
N LYS A 201 1.69 0.05 -32.92
CA LYS A 201 1.90 0.88 -31.74
C LYS A 201 1.09 0.28 -30.61
N ALA A 202 1.75 0.03 -29.48
CA ALA A 202 1.08 -0.36 -28.25
C ALA A 202 0.78 0.90 -27.45
N ASP A 203 -0.50 1.19 -27.24
CA ASP A 203 -0.96 2.21 -26.31
C ASP A 203 -1.21 1.57 -24.95
N VAL A 204 -0.60 2.13 -23.91
CA VAL A 204 -0.46 1.46 -22.61
C VAL A 204 -0.89 2.38 -21.49
N LYS A 205 -1.98 1.99 -20.84
CA LYS A 205 -2.43 2.61 -19.59
C LYS A 205 -2.02 1.71 -18.43
N VAL A 206 -1.29 2.26 -17.47
CA VAL A 206 -0.87 1.52 -16.27
C VAL A 206 -1.49 2.13 -15.03
N ASN A 207 -2.01 1.25 -14.16
CA ASN A 207 -2.35 1.56 -12.78
C ASN A 207 -1.26 0.98 -11.90
N ILE A 208 -0.65 1.82 -11.07
CA ILE A 208 0.53 1.50 -10.28
C ILE A 208 0.13 1.59 -8.81
N MET A 209 0.47 0.57 -8.04
CA MET A 209 0.31 0.55 -6.59
C MET A 209 1.69 0.40 -5.95
N THR A 210 2.12 1.39 -5.18
CA THR A 210 3.36 1.29 -4.40
C THR A 210 3.07 0.58 -3.08
N PHE A 211 4.01 -0.23 -2.60
CA PHE A 211 3.89 -0.89 -1.30
C PHE A 211 5.16 -0.83 -0.45
N SER A 212 6.27 -0.32 -0.99
CA SER A 212 7.46 0.00 -0.21
C SER A 212 8.14 1.26 -0.74
N SER A 213 8.89 1.90 0.13
CA SER A 213 9.75 3.05 -0.16
C SER A 213 11.16 2.76 0.35
N ILE A 214 12.18 3.21 -0.38
CA ILE A 214 13.57 3.15 0.07
C ILE A 214 13.83 4.45 0.82
N ASP A 215 14.24 4.37 2.09
CA ASP A 215 14.52 5.54 2.94
C ASP A 215 13.36 6.56 2.97
N ASN A 216 12.12 6.05 3.04
CA ASN A 216 10.87 6.83 2.97
C ASN A 216 10.75 7.73 1.73
N THR A 217 11.46 7.40 0.66
CA THR A 217 11.38 8.10 -0.62
C THR A 217 10.70 7.22 -1.65
N VAL A 218 9.77 7.81 -2.42
CA VAL A 218 9.12 7.20 -3.58
C VAL A 218 9.49 8.01 -4.81
N ASP A 219 10.35 7.45 -5.66
CA ASP A 219 10.76 8.09 -6.92
C ASP A 219 9.83 7.67 -8.05
N LEU A 220 8.86 8.53 -8.38
CA LEU A 220 7.90 8.26 -9.43
C LEU A 220 8.54 8.29 -10.82
N GLN A 221 9.57 9.11 -11.02
CA GLN A 221 10.29 9.18 -12.29
C GLN A 221 11.02 7.86 -12.57
N GLU A 222 11.68 7.31 -11.56
CA GLU A 222 12.32 6.01 -11.65
C GLU A 222 11.30 4.88 -11.86
N ILE A 223 10.18 4.90 -11.14
CA ILE A 223 9.09 3.94 -11.31
C ILE A 223 8.59 3.95 -12.76
N TYR A 224 8.27 5.12 -13.31
CA TYR A 224 7.77 5.25 -14.70
C TYR A 224 8.80 4.74 -15.70
N ARG A 225 10.07 5.13 -15.55
CA ARG A 225 11.17 4.63 -16.39
C ARG A 225 11.28 3.11 -16.34
N ASN A 226 11.18 2.50 -15.17
CA ASN A 226 11.28 1.04 -15.00
C ASN A 226 10.11 0.31 -15.67
N ILE A 227 8.90 0.87 -15.56
CA ILE A 227 7.70 0.35 -16.23
C ILE A 227 7.83 0.44 -17.75
N GLU A 228 8.20 1.62 -18.26
CA GLU A 228 8.36 1.86 -19.70
C GLU A 228 9.44 0.95 -20.29
N ASN A 229 10.55 0.75 -19.59
CA ASN A 229 11.60 -0.19 -19.99
C ASN A 229 11.09 -1.64 -20.04
N LYS A 230 10.36 -2.08 -19.01
CA LYS A 230 9.80 -3.44 -18.96
C LYS A 230 8.81 -3.67 -20.10
N ILE A 231 7.89 -2.72 -20.33
CA ILE A 231 6.89 -2.82 -21.40
C ILE A 231 7.54 -2.73 -22.77
N THR A 232 8.53 -1.85 -22.96
CA THR A 232 9.30 -1.76 -24.21
C THR A 232 10.01 -3.07 -24.53
N ALA A 233 10.57 -3.75 -23.52
CA ALA A 233 11.18 -5.06 -23.71
C ALA A 233 10.16 -6.12 -24.15
N VAL A 234 8.93 -6.08 -23.64
CA VAL A 234 7.84 -6.99 -24.06
C VAL A 234 7.39 -6.69 -25.49
N VAL A 235 7.23 -5.41 -25.85
CA VAL A 235 6.83 -5.00 -27.20
C VAL A 235 7.85 -5.41 -28.27
N ARG A 236 9.15 -5.44 -27.91
CA ARG A 236 10.26 -5.75 -28.82
C ARG A 236 10.71 -7.22 -28.82
N GLY A 237 10.29 -8.03 -27.84
CA GLY A 237 10.78 -9.39 -27.62
C GLY A 237 9.89 -10.48 -28.16
#